data_AF-A0A1D6FQ37-F1
#
_entry.id   AF-A0A1D6FQ37-F1
#
_cell.length_a   1.000
_cell.length_b   1.000
_cell.length_c   1.000
_cell.angle_alpha   90.00
_cell.angle_beta   90.00
_cell.angle_gamma   90.00
#
_symmetry.space_group_name_H-M   'P 1'
#
loop_
_entity.id
_entity.type
_entity.pdbx_description
1 polymer ?
#
loop_
_entity_poly.entity_id
_entity_poly.type
_entity_poly.pdbx_seq_one_letter_code
_entity_poly.pdbx_strand_id
1 'polypeptide(L)'
;MMANGTLVRTLIHTDVTKYLSFKAVDGSYVFSKGKIYKVPATDMEALKSPLMGLFEKRRARNFFIYVQDYNEADPRTHQGLDLTRVTTRELIAKYGLSDDTVDFIGHALALHRDDRYLDEPALDTVKRMKLYSESLARFQGGSPYIYPLYGLGELPQGFARLSAVYGGTYMLNKPECKVEFDMEGKVCGVTSEGETAKCKKVVCDPSYLPNKVRKIGRVVRAIAIMSHPIPNTNESHSVQIILPQKQLGRRSDMYVFCCSYTHNVAPRGKFIAFVSAEAETDNPQSELKPGIDLLGSVDEILYDIYDRYEPVNEPSLDNCFVTTSYDATTHFETTVTDVLNMYTMITGKTVDLSVDLSAASAAEEY
;
A
#
# COMPACT_ATOMS: atom_id res chain seq x y z
N MET A 1 5.50 -3.24 -0.82
CA MET A 1 5.80 -1.84 -0.40
C MET A 1 6.43 -1.10 -1.57
N MET A 2 6.12 0.18 -1.80
CA MET A 2 6.83 0.96 -2.84
C MET A 2 8.28 1.18 -2.43
N ALA A 3 9.21 0.91 -3.33
CA ALA A 3 10.65 0.98 -3.07
C ALA A 3 11.09 2.33 -2.53
N ASN A 4 10.63 3.44 -3.11
CA ASN A 4 10.94 4.81 -2.64
C ASN A 4 9.83 5.42 -1.79
N GLY A 5 8.85 4.60 -1.41
CA GLY A 5 7.67 5.01 -0.66
C GLY A 5 7.99 5.47 0.75
N THR A 6 6.99 6.09 1.37
CA THR A 6 7.12 6.74 2.68
C THR A 6 7.53 5.73 3.75
N LEU A 7 6.96 4.51 3.71
CA LEU A 7 7.32 3.44 4.65
C LEU A 7 8.80 3.06 4.56
N VAL A 8 9.36 2.88 3.36
CA VAL A 8 10.79 2.52 3.23
C VAL A 8 11.68 3.62 3.79
N ARG A 9 11.31 4.89 3.57
CA ARG A 9 12.03 6.03 4.16
C ARG A 9 11.94 6.02 5.68
N THR A 10 10.78 5.72 6.26
CA THR A 10 10.62 5.54 7.72
C THR A 10 11.49 4.41 8.23
N LEU A 11 11.53 3.26 7.56
CA LEU A 11 12.35 2.11 7.97
C LEU A 11 13.85 2.47 7.99
N ILE A 12 14.32 3.22 6.99
CA ILE A 12 15.70 3.72 6.93
C ILE A 12 15.96 4.72 8.05
N HIS A 13 15.06 5.70 8.22
CA HIS A 13 15.18 6.74 9.25
C HIS A 13 15.30 6.14 10.66
N THR A 14 14.57 5.07 10.94
CA THR A 14 14.59 4.39 12.24
C THR A 14 15.68 3.33 12.36
N ASP A 15 16.54 3.17 11.35
CA ASP A 15 17.61 2.15 11.31
C ASP A 15 17.12 0.68 11.42
N VAL A 16 15.81 0.44 11.25
CA VAL A 16 15.22 -0.90 11.41
C VAL A 16 15.52 -1.80 10.22
N THR A 17 15.93 -1.21 9.08
CA THR A 17 16.39 -1.95 7.90
C THR A 17 17.56 -2.88 8.21
N LYS A 18 18.34 -2.63 9.27
CA LYS A 18 19.41 -3.52 9.75
C LYS A 18 18.91 -4.90 10.18
N TYR A 19 17.61 -5.04 10.46
CA TYR A 19 16.96 -6.27 10.88
C TYR A 19 16.09 -6.89 9.78
N LEU A 20 16.04 -6.28 8.59
CA LEU A 20 15.13 -6.65 7.52
C LEU A 20 15.92 -6.94 6.26
N SER A 21 15.46 -7.93 5.50
CA SER A 21 15.98 -8.20 4.16
C SER A 21 14.83 -8.14 3.18
N PHE A 22 14.99 -7.38 2.10
CA PHE A 22 13.95 -7.19 1.09
C PHE A 22 14.35 -7.87 -0.21
N LYS A 23 13.35 -8.43 -0.90
CA LYS A 23 13.44 -8.84 -2.30
C LYS A 23 12.50 -7.97 -3.13
N ALA A 24 12.93 -7.64 -4.34
CA ALA A 24 12.07 -6.96 -5.30
C ALA A 24 10.95 -7.91 -5.76
N VAL A 25 9.75 -7.37 -5.94
CA VAL A 25 8.62 -8.12 -6.53
C VAL A 25 8.83 -8.16 -8.04
N ASP A 26 8.66 -9.32 -8.66
CA ASP A 26 9.10 -9.58 -10.04
C ASP A 26 8.25 -8.88 -11.12
N GLY A 27 7.02 -8.46 -10.79
CA GLY A 27 6.16 -7.84 -11.77
C GLY A 27 4.99 -7.05 -11.18
N SER A 28 4.53 -6.08 -11.97
CA SER A 28 3.33 -5.28 -11.72
C SER A 28 2.42 -5.34 -12.94
N TYR A 29 1.17 -5.75 -12.73
CA TYR A 29 0.19 -6.01 -13.77
C TYR A 29 -1.12 -5.27 -13.49
N VAL A 30 -1.85 -4.98 -14.55
CA VAL A 30 -3.20 -4.42 -14.48
C VAL A 30 -4.15 -5.29 -15.29
N PHE A 31 -5.35 -5.52 -14.76
CA PHE A 31 -6.42 -6.20 -15.47
C PHE A 31 -7.15 -5.23 -16.40
N SER A 32 -7.34 -5.67 -17.65
CA SER A 32 -8.13 -4.94 -18.64
C SER A 32 -8.81 -5.94 -19.56
N LYS A 33 -10.13 -5.79 -19.75
CA LYS A 33 -10.91 -6.57 -20.72
C LYS A 33 -10.69 -8.10 -20.61
N GLY A 34 -10.67 -8.63 -19.39
CA GLY A 34 -10.56 -10.07 -19.13
C GLY A 34 -9.13 -10.64 -19.12
N LYS A 35 -8.10 -9.81 -19.27
CA LYS A 35 -6.69 -10.24 -19.28
C LYS A 35 -5.85 -9.33 -18.39
N ILE A 36 -4.69 -9.84 -17.98
CA ILE A 36 -3.68 -9.04 -17.27
C ILE A 36 -2.57 -8.60 -18.22
N TYR A 37 -2.04 -7.42 -17.97
CA TYR A 37 -0.97 -6.82 -18.77
C TYR A 37 0.04 -6.15 -17.86
N LYS A 38 1.33 -6.24 -18.21
CA LYS A 38 2.38 -5.53 -17.46
C LYS A 38 2.10 -4.02 -17.51
N VAL A 39 2.13 -3.36 -16.36
CA VAL A 39 1.93 -1.92 -16.23
C VAL A 39 3.11 -1.19 -16.88
N PRO A 40 2.89 -0.36 -17.92
CA PRO A 40 3.97 0.45 -18.50
C PRO A 40 4.24 1.65 -17.61
N ALA A 41 5.48 1.84 -17.16
CA ALA A 41 5.82 2.94 -16.27
C ALA A 41 6.85 3.93 -16.86
N THR A 42 7.37 3.61 -18.05
CA THR A 42 8.31 4.47 -18.79
C THR A 42 7.79 4.76 -20.19
N ASP A 43 8.33 5.80 -20.82
CA ASP A 43 8.01 6.17 -22.20
C ASP A 43 8.30 5.01 -23.18
N MET A 44 9.39 4.27 -22.96
CA MET A 44 9.77 3.07 -23.73
C MET A 44 8.85 1.87 -23.49
N GLU A 45 8.43 1.62 -22.25
CA GLU A 45 7.46 0.56 -21.96
C GLU A 45 6.07 0.90 -22.52
N ALA A 46 5.67 2.18 -22.50
CA ALA A 46 4.42 2.64 -23.09
C ALA A 46 4.34 2.32 -24.59
N LEU A 47 5.43 2.54 -25.34
CA LEU A 47 5.52 2.20 -26.76
C LEU A 47 5.43 0.69 -27.03
N LYS A 48 5.87 -0.16 -26.10
CA LYS A 48 5.83 -1.62 -26.23
C LYS A 48 4.52 -2.23 -25.74
N SER A 49 3.80 -1.56 -24.84
CA SER A 49 2.63 -2.11 -24.14
C SER A 49 1.50 -2.54 -25.08
N PRO A 50 0.92 -3.74 -24.94
CA PRO A 50 -0.26 -4.15 -25.70
C PRO A 50 -1.57 -3.52 -25.20
N LEU A 51 -1.56 -2.78 -24.08
CA LEU A 51 -2.74 -2.11 -23.51
C LEU A 51 -3.31 -1.01 -24.42
N MET A 52 -2.49 -0.47 -25.31
CA MET A 52 -2.80 0.73 -26.09
C MET A 52 -2.60 0.49 -27.59
N GLY A 53 -3.49 1.06 -28.41
CA GLY A 53 -3.30 1.15 -29.86
C GLY A 53 -2.14 2.08 -30.25
N LEU A 54 -1.68 2.00 -31.49
CA LEU A 54 -0.47 2.70 -31.94
C LEU A 54 -0.48 4.23 -31.70
N PHE A 55 -1.61 4.89 -31.94
CA PHE A 55 -1.75 6.33 -31.71
C PHE A 55 -1.82 6.69 -30.22
N GLU A 56 -2.52 5.87 -29.44
CA GLU A 56 -2.65 6.03 -27.99
C GLU A 56 -1.29 5.90 -27.30
N LYS A 57 -0.45 4.95 -27.73
CA LYS A 57 0.93 4.80 -27.25
C LYS A 57 1.75 6.07 -27.38
N ARG A 58 1.62 6.79 -28.50
CA ARG A 58 2.35 8.04 -28.72
C ARG A 58 1.88 9.15 -27.77
N ARG A 59 0.57 9.22 -27.51
CA ARG A 59 0.00 10.18 -26.54
C ARG A 59 0.44 9.86 -25.12
N ALA A 60 0.32 8.60 -24.70
CA ALA A 60 0.75 8.13 -23.39
C ALA A 60 2.26 8.36 -23.17
N ARG A 61 3.08 8.10 -24.20
CA ARG A 61 4.52 8.43 -24.16
C ARG A 61 4.76 9.91 -23.85
N ASN A 62 4.10 10.82 -24.57
CA ASN A 62 4.27 12.26 -24.36
C ASN A 62 3.81 12.70 -22.97
N PHE A 63 2.76 12.08 -22.44
CA PHE A 63 2.30 12.30 -21.07
C PHE A 63 3.34 11.82 -20.04
N PHE A 64 3.92 10.63 -20.21
CA PHE A 64 4.96 10.14 -19.31
C PHE A 64 6.21 11.02 -19.32
N ILE A 65 6.62 11.53 -20.50
CA ILE A 65 7.71 12.50 -20.61
C ILE A 65 7.40 13.75 -19.79
N TYR A 66 6.18 14.30 -19.91
CA TYR A 66 5.77 15.45 -19.11
C TYR A 66 5.86 15.18 -17.60
N VAL A 67 5.33 14.04 -17.13
CA VAL A 67 5.38 13.65 -15.72
C VAL A 67 6.82 13.51 -15.21
N GLN A 68 7.69 12.90 -16.02
CA GLN A 68 9.10 12.73 -15.68
C GLN A 68 9.83 14.07 -15.60
N ASP A 69 9.62 14.94 -16.60
CA ASP A 69 10.28 16.26 -16.70
C ASP A 69 9.72 17.30 -15.72
N TYR A 70 8.50 17.11 -15.20
CA TYR A 70 7.87 18.07 -14.30
C TYR A 70 8.68 18.29 -13.02
N ASN A 71 9.06 19.53 -12.77
CA ASN A 71 9.79 19.96 -11.57
C ASN A 71 9.04 21.14 -10.93
N GLU A 72 8.57 20.97 -9.70
CA GLU A 72 7.84 22.00 -8.95
C GLU A 72 8.62 23.31 -8.83
N ALA A 73 9.95 23.23 -8.72
CA ALA A 73 10.83 24.39 -8.57
C ALA A 73 11.19 25.08 -9.91
N ASP A 74 10.87 24.48 -11.06
CA ASP A 74 11.18 25.03 -12.39
C ASP A 74 9.91 25.24 -13.23
N PRO A 75 9.36 26.47 -13.26
CA PRO A 75 8.16 26.81 -14.03
C PRO A 75 8.23 26.48 -15.53
N ARG A 76 9.44 26.37 -16.11
CA ARG A 76 9.60 26.02 -17.54
C ARG A 76 9.11 24.61 -17.83
N THR A 77 9.19 23.71 -16.85
CA THR A 77 8.74 22.31 -16.98
C THR A 77 7.22 22.17 -16.88
N HIS A 78 6.51 23.19 -16.38
CA HIS A 78 5.07 23.12 -16.11
C HIS A 78 4.23 23.19 -17.39
N GLN A 79 4.82 23.63 -18.51
CA GLN A 79 4.13 23.83 -19.80
C GLN A 79 2.88 24.72 -19.68
N GLY A 80 2.98 25.77 -18.87
CA GLY A 80 1.91 26.74 -18.63
C GLY A 80 0.76 26.23 -17.74
N LEU A 81 0.91 25.08 -17.07
CA LEU A 81 -0.09 24.53 -16.16
C LEU A 81 0.29 24.81 -14.71
N ASP A 82 -0.70 25.13 -13.88
CA ASP A 82 -0.54 25.14 -12.42
C ASP A 82 -1.18 23.88 -11.86
N LEU A 83 -0.37 22.85 -11.54
CA LEU A 83 -0.88 21.57 -11.07
C LEU A 83 -1.50 21.62 -9.67
N THR A 84 -1.38 22.73 -8.95
CA THR A 84 -2.09 22.95 -7.68
C THR A 84 -3.56 23.34 -7.90
N ARG A 85 -3.93 23.67 -9.15
CA ARG A 85 -5.26 24.16 -9.51
C ARG A 85 -5.90 23.35 -10.63
N VAL A 86 -5.12 22.99 -11.65
CA VAL A 86 -5.56 22.16 -12.78
C VAL A 86 -5.89 20.78 -12.24
N THR A 87 -7.07 20.30 -12.57
CA THR A 87 -7.53 18.97 -12.17
C THR A 87 -6.77 17.88 -12.92
N THR A 88 -6.69 16.68 -12.34
CA THR A 88 -6.09 15.53 -13.05
C THR A 88 -6.78 15.26 -14.38
N ARG A 89 -8.12 15.41 -14.45
CA ARG A 89 -8.92 15.25 -15.66
C ARG A 89 -8.51 16.24 -16.76
N GLU A 90 -8.35 17.52 -16.43
CA GLU A 90 -7.92 18.56 -17.38
C GLU A 90 -6.49 18.30 -17.88
N LEU A 91 -5.57 17.92 -16.98
CA LEU A 91 -4.22 17.56 -17.35
C LEU A 91 -4.22 16.40 -18.36
N ILE A 92 -4.96 15.33 -18.08
CA ILE A 92 -5.01 14.16 -18.95
C ILE A 92 -5.68 14.48 -20.29
N ALA A 93 -6.75 15.27 -20.28
CA ALA A 93 -7.44 15.72 -21.49
C ALA A 93 -6.51 16.50 -22.44
N LYS A 94 -5.57 17.29 -21.92
CA LYS A 94 -4.53 17.98 -22.71
C LYS A 94 -3.69 17.03 -23.56
N TYR A 95 -3.46 15.80 -23.08
CA TYR A 95 -2.70 14.77 -23.81
C TYR A 95 -3.60 13.86 -24.66
N GLY A 96 -4.92 13.99 -24.56
CA GLY A 96 -5.89 13.22 -25.34
C GLY A 96 -5.87 11.72 -25.06
N LEU A 97 -5.58 11.32 -23.83
CA LEU A 97 -5.61 9.91 -23.42
C LEU A 97 -7.06 9.41 -23.35
N SER A 98 -7.27 8.17 -23.77
CA SER A 98 -8.55 7.48 -23.67
C SER A 98 -8.88 7.08 -22.23
N ASP A 99 -10.15 6.87 -21.93
CA ASP A 99 -10.62 6.47 -20.60
C ASP A 99 -9.97 5.19 -20.10
N ASP A 100 -9.75 4.19 -20.97
CA ASP A 100 -9.03 2.95 -20.63
C ASP A 100 -7.57 3.24 -20.17
N THR A 101 -6.93 4.23 -20.80
CA THR A 101 -5.56 4.65 -20.43
C THR A 101 -5.56 5.43 -19.12
N VAL A 102 -6.56 6.30 -18.93
CA VAL A 102 -6.75 7.03 -17.67
C VAL A 102 -6.93 6.07 -16.50
N ASP A 103 -7.72 5.01 -16.71
CA ASP A 103 -8.03 3.97 -15.72
C ASP A 103 -6.76 3.30 -15.21
N PHE A 104 -5.91 2.75 -16.10
CA PHE A 104 -4.68 2.11 -15.62
C PHE A 104 -3.65 3.12 -15.08
N ILE A 105 -3.61 4.35 -15.58
CA ILE A 105 -2.71 5.39 -15.03
C ILE A 105 -3.12 5.75 -13.60
N GLY A 106 -4.40 5.99 -13.34
CA GLY A 106 -4.89 6.32 -12.01
C GLY A 106 -4.69 5.18 -11.03
N HIS A 107 -5.17 4.00 -11.40
CA HIS A 107 -5.28 2.88 -10.47
C HIS A 107 -4.00 2.04 -10.38
N ALA A 108 -3.27 1.84 -11.49
CA ALA A 108 -2.10 0.94 -11.50
C ALA A 108 -0.74 1.65 -11.44
N LEU A 109 -0.67 2.95 -11.76
CA LEU A 109 0.55 3.76 -11.63
C LEU A 109 0.48 4.74 -10.47
N ALA A 110 -0.56 5.56 -10.40
CA ALA A 110 -0.74 6.52 -9.31
C ALA A 110 -1.30 5.86 -8.03
N LEU A 111 -1.82 4.63 -8.14
CA LEU A 111 -2.36 3.85 -7.02
C LEU A 111 -3.50 4.58 -6.28
N HIS A 112 -4.32 5.32 -7.04
CA HIS A 112 -5.59 5.85 -6.54
C HIS A 112 -6.58 4.70 -6.35
N ARG A 113 -7.47 4.83 -5.35
CA ARG A 113 -8.41 3.77 -4.94
C ARG A 113 -9.78 3.87 -5.62
N ASP A 114 -10.11 5.08 -6.07
CA ASP A 114 -11.34 5.44 -6.72
C ASP A 114 -11.08 6.62 -7.67
N ASP A 115 -12.09 7.04 -8.44
CA ASP A 115 -11.97 8.07 -9.48
C ASP A 115 -12.01 9.52 -8.98
N ARG A 116 -12.16 9.78 -7.68
CA ARG A 116 -12.30 11.16 -7.16
C ARG A 116 -11.08 12.03 -7.48
N TYR A 117 -9.89 11.40 -7.56
CA TYR A 117 -8.64 12.07 -7.94
C TYR A 117 -8.71 12.80 -9.29
N LEU A 118 -9.64 12.41 -10.19
CA LEU A 118 -9.81 13.04 -11.49
C LEU A 118 -10.22 14.51 -11.35
N ASP A 119 -11.02 14.83 -10.33
CA ASP A 119 -11.55 16.18 -10.10
C ASP A 119 -10.75 16.93 -9.01
N GLU A 120 -9.67 16.32 -8.51
CA GLU A 120 -8.71 16.93 -7.58
C GLU A 120 -7.48 17.51 -8.33
N PRO A 121 -6.72 18.43 -7.72
CA PRO A 121 -5.50 18.98 -8.30
C PRO A 121 -4.49 17.90 -8.74
N ALA A 122 -3.96 18.06 -9.95
CA ALA A 122 -3.13 17.06 -10.62
C ALA A 122 -1.76 16.82 -9.95
N LEU A 123 -1.30 17.72 -9.08
CA LEU A 123 0.03 17.65 -8.48
C LEU A 123 0.25 16.35 -7.71
N ASP A 124 -0.72 15.89 -6.92
CA ASP A 124 -0.62 14.64 -6.16
C ASP A 124 -0.49 13.42 -7.08
N THR A 125 -1.33 13.35 -8.13
CA THR A 125 -1.26 12.31 -9.15
C THR A 125 0.12 12.28 -9.83
N VAL A 126 0.65 13.43 -10.25
CA VAL A 126 1.98 13.52 -10.87
C VAL A 126 3.08 13.06 -9.90
N LYS A 127 3.01 13.44 -8.63
CA LYS A 127 3.96 12.97 -7.59
C LYS A 127 3.92 11.47 -7.40
N ARG A 128 2.72 10.87 -7.32
CA ARG A 128 2.54 9.41 -7.19
C ARG A 128 3.11 8.66 -8.39
N MET A 129 2.88 9.16 -9.61
CA MET A 129 3.45 8.58 -10.81
C MET A 129 4.99 8.67 -10.85
N LYS A 130 5.56 9.82 -10.46
CA LYS A 130 7.02 9.96 -10.32
C LYS A 130 7.57 8.97 -9.28
N LEU A 131 6.93 8.87 -8.12
CA LEU A 131 7.29 7.91 -7.08
C LEU A 131 7.29 6.47 -7.60
N TYR A 132 6.30 6.08 -8.41
CA TYR A 132 6.27 4.77 -9.06
C TYR A 132 7.48 4.57 -9.98
N SER A 133 7.74 5.53 -10.89
CA SER A 133 8.86 5.45 -11.84
C SER A 133 10.22 5.39 -11.13
N GLU A 134 10.42 6.22 -10.11
CA GLU A 134 11.65 6.23 -9.30
C GLU A 134 11.82 4.93 -8.51
N SER A 135 10.71 4.38 -7.98
CA SER A 135 10.71 3.09 -7.28
C SER A 135 11.07 1.94 -8.22
N LEU A 136 10.53 1.94 -9.44
CA LEU A 136 10.85 0.95 -10.47
C LEU A 136 12.33 1.01 -10.88
N ALA A 137 12.91 2.20 -10.95
CA ALA A 137 14.32 2.39 -11.32
C ALA A 137 15.30 1.93 -10.23
N ARG A 138 14.84 1.80 -8.98
CA ARG A 138 15.71 1.49 -7.84
C ARG A 138 16.17 0.04 -7.77
N PHE A 139 15.30 -0.91 -8.16
CA PHE A 139 15.61 -2.34 -8.05
C PHE A 139 15.46 -3.04 -9.40
N GLN A 140 16.36 -3.99 -9.68
CA GLN A 140 16.34 -4.81 -10.90
C GLN A 140 15.26 -5.92 -10.84
N GLY A 141 14.03 -5.56 -10.45
CA GLY A 141 12.93 -6.52 -10.22
C GLY A 141 11.75 -6.37 -11.18
N GLY A 142 11.76 -5.41 -12.11
CA GLY A 142 10.65 -5.24 -13.07
C GLY A 142 9.33 -4.71 -12.49
N SER A 143 9.31 -4.34 -11.20
CA SER A 143 8.20 -3.67 -10.52
C SER A 143 8.73 -2.59 -9.55
N PRO A 144 7.88 -1.63 -9.11
CA PRO A 144 8.27 -0.62 -8.12
C PRO A 144 8.22 -1.14 -6.68
N TYR A 145 7.95 -2.44 -6.48
CA TYR A 145 7.65 -2.98 -5.16
C TYR A 145 8.77 -3.85 -4.60
N ILE A 146 8.91 -3.79 -3.29
CA ILE A 146 9.70 -4.72 -2.48
C ILE A 146 8.83 -5.39 -1.43
N TYR A 147 9.23 -6.60 -1.03
CA TYR A 147 8.59 -7.39 0.00
C TYR A 147 9.67 -8.02 0.91
N PRO A 148 9.45 -8.08 2.24
CA PRO A 148 10.45 -8.63 3.15
C PRO A 148 10.52 -10.15 2.96
N LEU A 149 11.75 -10.68 2.99
CA LEU A 149 11.96 -12.11 3.18
C LEU A 149 11.31 -12.53 4.51
N TYR A 150 10.73 -13.73 4.53
CA TYR A 150 9.93 -14.27 5.65
C TYR A 150 8.60 -13.54 5.91
N GLY A 151 8.27 -12.54 5.10
CA GLY A 151 6.96 -11.88 5.11
C GLY A 151 6.81 -10.72 6.08
N LEU A 152 5.62 -10.12 6.10
CA LEU A 152 5.35 -8.87 6.81
C LEU A 152 5.49 -8.98 8.33
N GLY A 153 5.50 -10.20 8.89
CA GLY A 153 5.75 -10.44 10.31
C GLY A 153 7.14 -9.99 10.77
N GLU A 154 8.10 -9.82 9.86
CA GLU A 154 9.43 -9.29 10.20
C GLU A 154 9.38 -7.79 10.56
N LEU A 155 8.43 -7.02 10.01
CA LEU A 155 8.29 -5.58 10.30
C LEU A 155 8.03 -5.31 11.79
N PRO A 156 6.97 -5.86 12.42
CA PRO A 156 6.73 -5.65 13.85
C PRO A 156 7.85 -6.24 14.71
N GLN A 157 8.47 -7.35 14.32
CA GLN A 157 9.62 -7.92 15.04
C GLN A 157 10.83 -6.97 15.03
N GLY A 158 11.14 -6.38 13.88
CA GLY A 158 12.20 -5.39 13.72
C GLY A 158 11.96 -4.17 14.60
N PHE A 159 10.74 -3.61 14.58
CA PHE A 159 10.39 -2.47 15.43
C PHE A 159 10.36 -2.82 16.92
N ALA A 160 9.93 -4.03 17.29
CA ALA A 160 9.99 -4.50 18.67
C ALA A 160 11.43 -4.59 19.19
N ARG A 161 12.33 -5.15 18.37
CA ARG A 161 13.77 -5.18 18.67
C ARG A 161 14.33 -3.77 18.80
N LEU A 162 14.02 -2.88 17.87
CA LEU A 162 14.46 -1.49 17.93
C LEU A 162 14.01 -0.84 19.25
N SER A 163 12.74 -0.95 19.60
CA SER A 163 12.21 -0.41 20.85
C SER A 163 12.92 -1.00 22.08
N ALA A 164 13.24 -2.30 22.09
CA ALA A 164 14.01 -2.93 23.16
C ALA A 164 15.44 -2.39 23.30
N VAL A 165 16.12 -2.07 22.19
CA VAL A 165 17.43 -1.40 22.22
C VAL A 165 17.35 -0.04 22.94
N TYR A 166 16.22 0.65 22.84
CA TYR A 166 15.96 1.91 23.53
C TYR A 166 15.27 1.74 24.90
N GLY A 167 15.27 0.53 25.47
CA GLY A 167 14.76 0.25 26.81
C GLY A 167 13.26 -0.05 26.91
N GLY A 168 12.58 -0.25 25.78
CA GLY A 168 11.20 -0.73 25.74
C GLY A 168 11.09 -2.22 26.08
N THR A 169 9.96 -2.63 26.64
CA THR A 169 9.66 -4.05 26.93
C THR A 169 8.40 -4.44 26.18
N TYR A 170 8.48 -5.51 25.37
CA TYR A 170 7.33 -6.09 24.69
C TYR A 170 6.76 -7.24 25.51
N MET A 171 5.47 -7.19 25.80
CA MET A 171 4.75 -8.23 26.54
C MET A 171 3.71 -8.84 25.60
N LEU A 172 3.90 -10.11 25.23
CA LEU A 172 2.92 -10.91 24.50
C LEU A 172 2.14 -11.81 25.47
N ASN A 173 1.01 -12.34 25.03
CA ASN A 173 0.14 -13.18 25.86
C ASN A 173 -0.25 -12.51 27.19
N LYS A 174 -0.52 -11.19 27.14
CA LYS A 174 -0.95 -10.39 28.29
C LYS A 174 -2.46 -10.09 28.12
N PRO A 175 -3.33 -10.88 28.77
CA PRO A 175 -4.78 -10.81 28.53
C PRO A 175 -5.42 -9.60 29.23
N GLU A 176 -6.66 -9.29 28.85
CA GLU A 176 -7.53 -8.33 29.56
C GLU A 176 -6.92 -6.94 29.78
N CYS A 177 -6.10 -6.47 28.83
CA CYS A 177 -5.55 -5.12 28.85
C CYS A 177 -6.66 -4.08 28.80
N LYS A 178 -6.93 -3.43 29.93
CA LYS A 178 -7.95 -2.40 30.09
C LYS A 178 -7.28 -1.03 30.23
N VAL A 179 -7.69 -0.09 29.39
CA VAL A 179 -7.26 1.31 29.49
C VAL A 179 -8.01 1.97 30.65
N GLU A 180 -7.28 2.56 31.59
CA GLU A 180 -7.84 3.25 32.75
C GLU A 180 -7.87 4.76 32.53
N PHE A 181 -8.94 5.39 33.02
CA PHE A 181 -9.19 6.83 32.89
C PHE A 181 -9.32 7.50 34.25
N ASP A 182 -8.88 8.74 34.38
CA ASP A 182 -9.09 9.56 35.57
C ASP A 182 -10.49 10.19 35.61
N MET A 183 -10.77 11.00 36.64
CA MET A 183 -12.05 11.69 36.80
C MET A 183 -12.33 12.73 35.70
N GLU A 184 -11.30 13.20 34.98
CA GLU A 184 -11.43 14.12 33.84
C GLU A 184 -11.64 13.38 32.52
N GLY A 185 -11.58 12.04 32.52
CA GLY A 185 -11.69 11.21 31.31
C GLY A 185 -10.39 11.09 30.50
N LYS A 186 -9.24 11.45 31.08
CA LYS A 186 -7.91 11.26 30.46
C LYS A 186 -7.33 9.92 30.84
N VAL A 187 -6.57 9.31 29.92
CA VAL A 187 -5.85 8.06 30.22
C VAL A 187 -4.86 8.27 31.36
N CYS A 188 -4.85 7.35 32.32
CA CYS A 188 -3.92 7.37 33.46
C CYS A 188 -3.13 6.06 33.64
N GLY A 189 -3.49 5.00 32.91
CA GLY A 189 -2.76 3.74 32.91
C GLY A 189 -3.42 2.65 32.07
N VAL A 190 -2.78 1.48 32.07
CA VAL A 190 -3.33 0.24 31.51
C VAL A 190 -3.23 -0.85 32.57
N THR A 191 -4.35 -1.50 32.87
CA THR A 191 -4.43 -2.60 33.82
C THR A 191 -4.49 -3.94 33.09
N SER A 192 -3.75 -4.93 33.57
CA SER A 192 -3.84 -6.31 33.12
C SER A 192 -3.41 -7.23 34.27
N GLU A 193 -4.16 -8.33 34.47
CA GLU A 193 -3.90 -9.30 35.54
C GLU A 193 -3.80 -8.67 36.94
N GLY A 194 -4.60 -7.62 37.20
CA GLY A 194 -4.64 -6.91 38.48
C GLY A 194 -3.51 -5.90 38.71
N GLU A 195 -2.52 -5.82 37.80
CA GLU A 195 -1.43 -4.84 37.87
C GLU A 195 -1.68 -3.68 36.91
N THR A 196 -1.30 -2.45 37.30
CA THR A 196 -1.52 -1.24 36.50
C THR A 196 -0.22 -0.54 36.16
N ALA A 197 0.09 -0.47 34.87
CA ALA A 197 1.17 0.36 34.35
C ALA A 197 0.64 1.78 34.11
N LYS A 198 1.16 2.77 34.86
CA LYS A 198 0.74 4.17 34.72
C LYS A 198 1.35 4.81 33.47
N CYS A 199 0.56 5.58 32.73
CA CYS A 199 1.00 6.29 31.55
C CYS A 199 0.22 7.61 31.38
N LYS A 200 0.75 8.52 30.55
CA LYS A 200 0.10 9.80 30.21
C LYS A 200 -0.65 9.76 28.88
N LYS A 201 -0.32 8.79 28.04
CA LYS A 201 -0.81 8.60 26.67
C LYS A 201 -0.86 7.10 26.40
N VAL A 202 -1.83 6.68 25.60
CA VAL A 202 -1.93 5.29 25.11
C VAL A 202 -2.06 5.29 23.60
N VAL A 203 -1.32 4.39 22.95
CA VAL A 203 -1.46 4.08 21.53
C VAL A 203 -2.00 2.66 21.44
N CYS A 204 -3.05 2.44 20.64
CA CYS A 204 -3.63 1.11 20.47
C CYS A 204 -4.38 1.00 19.14
N ASP A 205 -4.69 -0.23 18.74
CA ASP A 205 -5.61 -0.47 17.63
C ASP A 205 -7.08 -0.43 18.10
N PRO A 206 -8.05 -0.38 17.15
CA PRO A 206 -9.48 -0.27 17.46
C PRO A 206 -10.03 -1.29 18.46
N SER A 207 -9.45 -2.48 18.56
CA SER A 207 -9.97 -3.56 19.41
C SER A 207 -9.86 -3.26 20.92
N TYR A 208 -8.91 -2.41 21.33
CA TYR A 208 -8.73 -2.05 22.74
C TYR A 208 -9.69 -0.98 23.24
N LEU A 209 -10.24 -0.17 22.33
CA LEU A 209 -11.13 0.95 22.65
C LEU A 209 -12.35 0.98 21.69
N PRO A 210 -13.21 -0.06 21.70
CA PRO A 210 -14.31 -0.19 20.76
C PRO A 210 -15.36 0.93 20.87
N ASN A 211 -15.43 1.60 22.02
CA ASN A 211 -16.30 2.74 22.27
C ASN A 211 -15.75 4.09 21.76
N LYS A 212 -14.51 4.12 21.25
CA LYS A 212 -13.85 5.31 20.69
C LYS A 212 -13.60 5.23 19.19
N VAL A 213 -14.19 4.22 18.54
CA VAL A 213 -14.08 4.00 17.10
C VAL A 213 -15.46 3.86 16.47
N ARG A 214 -15.55 4.11 15.16
CA ARG A 214 -16.73 3.79 14.35
C ARG A 214 -16.36 2.85 13.22
N LYS A 215 -17.27 1.95 12.87
CA LYS A 215 -17.15 1.10 11.70
C LYS A 215 -17.31 1.93 10.42
N ILE A 216 -16.36 1.81 9.49
CA ILE A 216 -16.34 2.55 8.22
C ILE A 216 -16.50 1.67 6.99
N GLY A 217 -16.46 0.35 7.16
CA GLY A 217 -16.60 -0.58 6.05
C GLY A 217 -16.13 -1.98 6.43
N ARG A 218 -15.91 -2.79 5.41
CA ARG A 218 -15.40 -4.16 5.52
C ARG A 218 -14.42 -4.43 4.39
N VAL A 219 -13.53 -5.38 4.61
CA VAL A 219 -12.63 -5.89 3.58
C VAL A 219 -12.82 -7.39 3.50
N VAL A 220 -12.99 -7.87 2.28
CA VAL A 220 -12.99 -9.29 1.97
C VAL A 220 -11.61 -9.69 1.48
N ARG A 221 -11.09 -10.81 1.99
CA ARG A 221 -9.79 -11.36 1.62
C ARG A 221 -9.91 -12.84 1.31
N ALA A 222 -9.11 -13.30 0.35
CA ALA A 222 -8.87 -14.70 0.10
C ALA A 222 -7.36 -14.96 0.10
N ILE A 223 -6.95 -16.01 0.78
CA ILE A 223 -5.58 -16.52 0.77
C ILE A 223 -5.61 -17.83 0.02
N ALA A 224 -5.01 -17.86 -1.16
CA ALA A 224 -4.95 -19.03 -2.03
C ALA A 224 -3.53 -19.61 -2.01
N ILE A 225 -3.43 -20.91 -1.75
CA ILE A 225 -2.19 -21.68 -1.85
C ILE A 225 -2.18 -22.33 -3.24
N MET A 226 -1.07 -22.17 -3.94
CA MET A 226 -0.91 -22.64 -5.32
C MET A 226 0.42 -23.37 -5.49
N SER A 227 0.49 -24.14 -6.58
CA SER A 227 1.65 -24.97 -6.92
C SER A 227 2.34 -24.56 -8.22
N HIS A 228 2.03 -23.37 -8.73
CA HIS A 228 2.54 -22.80 -9.97
C HIS A 228 2.48 -21.26 -9.92
N PRO A 229 3.25 -20.52 -10.76
CA PRO A 229 3.10 -19.07 -10.88
C PRO A 229 1.75 -18.69 -11.49
N ILE A 230 1.31 -17.45 -11.26
CA ILE A 230 0.06 -16.96 -11.86
C ILE A 230 0.19 -17.00 -13.40
N PRO A 231 -0.81 -17.53 -14.13
CA PRO A 231 -0.79 -17.54 -15.59
C PRO A 231 -0.59 -16.14 -16.19
N ASN A 232 0.14 -16.06 -17.31
CA ASN A 232 0.44 -14.81 -18.04
C ASN A 232 1.27 -13.77 -17.27
N THR A 233 2.04 -14.19 -16.26
CA THR A 233 2.99 -13.33 -15.55
C THR A 233 4.45 -13.65 -15.84
N ASN A 234 4.77 -14.24 -17.00
CA ASN A 234 6.15 -14.59 -17.38
C ASN A 234 6.87 -15.45 -16.32
N GLU A 235 6.16 -16.43 -15.74
CA GLU A 235 6.66 -17.32 -14.68
C GLU A 235 7.19 -16.58 -13.42
N SER A 236 6.76 -15.34 -13.17
CA SER A 236 7.14 -14.56 -11.99
C SER A 236 6.83 -15.29 -10.68
N HIS A 237 7.77 -15.24 -9.74
CA HIS A 237 7.67 -15.79 -8.39
C HIS A 237 6.94 -14.87 -7.40
N SER A 238 6.71 -13.63 -7.82
CA SER A 238 5.95 -12.62 -7.08
C SER A 238 5.39 -11.56 -8.01
N VAL A 239 4.14 -11.17 -7.82
CA VAL A 239 3.48 -10.16 -8.64
C VAL A 239 2.47 -9.34 -7.86
N GLN A 240 2.32 -8.08 -8.26
CA GLN A 240 1.15 -7.25 -7.96
C GLN A 240 0.23 -7.25 -9.18
N ILE A 241 -1.07 -7.42 -8.99
CA ILE A 241 -2.10 -7.25 -10.02
C ILE A 241 -3.18 -6.34 -9.47
N ILE A 242 -3.46 -5.26 -10.19
CA ILE A 242 -4.54 -4.32 -9.86
C ILE A 242 -5.68 -4.57 -10.83
N LEU A 243 -6.89 -4.75 -10.28
CA LEU A 243 -8.12 -4.89 -11.05
C LEU A 243 -8.96 -3.63 -10.81
N PRO A 244 -8.89 -2.63 -11.71
CA PRO A 244 -9.62 -1.39 -11.55
C PRO A 244 -11.12 -1.62 -11.45
N GLN A 245 -11.78 -0.88 -10.56
CA GLN A 245 -13.21 -0.99 -10.28
C GLN A 245 -14.10 -0.99 -11.53
N LYS A 246 -13.78 -0.16 -12.54
CA LYS A 246 -14.54 -0.05 -13.80
C LYS A 246 -14.51 -1.33 -14.61
N GLN A 247 -13.39 -2.05 -14.59
CA GLN A 247 -13.24 -3.32 -15.31
C GLN A 247 -14.08 -4.43 -14.69
N LEU A 248 -14.49 -4.26 -13.43
CA LEU A 248 -15.27 -5.23 -12.65
C LEU A 248 -16.72 -4.80 -12.40
N GLY A 249 -17.11 -3.59 -12.78
CA GLY A 249 -18.43 -3.03 -12.43
C GLY A 249 -18.60 -2.82 -10.92
N ARG A 250 -17.49 -2.52 -10.22
CA ARG A 250 -17.42 -2.31 -8.77
C ARG A 250 -17.28 -0.83 -8.41
N ARG A 251 -17.35 -0.52 -7.11
CA ARG A 251 -17.11 0.81 -6.50
C ARG A 251 -15.73 0.94 -5.85
N SER A 252 -15.01 -0.17 -5.74
CA SER A 252 -13.63 -0.19 -5.28
C SER A 252 -12.81 -1.15 -6.15
N ASP A 253 -11.53 -0.86 -6.27
CA ASP A 253 -10.59 -1.78 -6.89
C ASP A 253 -10.50 -3.11 -6.14
N MET A 254 -10.00 -4.11 -6.85
CA MET A 254 -9.55 -5.37 -6.27
C MET A 254 -8.05 -5.52 -6.52
N TYR A 255 -7.37 -6.11 -5.55
CA TYR A 255 -5.92 -6.28 -5.55
C TYR A 255 -5.58 -7.76 -5.44
N VAL A 256 -4.61 -8.21 -6.23
CA VAL A 256 -3.99 -9.53 -6.09
C VAL A 256 -2.50 -9.33 -5.85
N PHE A 257 -2.01 -9.81 -4.72
CA PHE A 257 -0.57 -9.91 -4.46
C PHE A 257 -0.19 -11.38 -4.37
N CYS A 258 0.78 -11.81 -5.15
CA CYS A 258 1.34 -13.15 -5.07
C CYS A 258 2.80 -13.09 -4.68
N CYS A 259 3.21 -13.99 -3.80
CA CYS A 259 4.60 -14.27 -3.47
C CYS A 259 4.77 -15.79 -3.27
N SER A 260 6.01 -16.24 -3.15
CA SER A 260 6.31 -17.68 -3.15
C SER A 260 7.49 -18.00 -2.26
N TYR A 261 7.94 -19.25 -2.32
CA TYR A 261 9.13 -19.73 -1.63
C TYR A 261 10.39 -18.87 -1.85
N THR A 262 10.48 -18.08 -2.93
CA THR A 262 11.61 -17.15 -3.14
C THR A 262 11.66 -16.00 -2.13
N HIS A 263 10.54 -15.75 -1.44
CA HIS A 263 10.44 -14.80 -0.33
C HIS A 263 10.47 -15.50 1.03
N ASN A 264 10.75 -16.80 1.08
CA ASN A 264 10.74 -17.63 2.30
C ASN A 264 9.40 -17.61 3.07
N VAL A 265 8.29 -17.39 2.37
CA VAL A 265 6.93 -17.41 2.96
C VAL A 265 6.21 -18.75 2.75
N ALA A 266 6.74 -19.62 1.91
CA ALA A 266 6.13 -20.89 1.54
C ALA A 266 7.20 -21.97 1.27
N PRO A 267 6.87 -23.27 1.38
CA PRO A 267 7.76 -24.36 0.97
C PRO A 267 8.13 -24.27 -0.51
N ARG A 268 9.29 -24.83 -0.88
CA ARG A 268 9.78 -24.86 -2.28
C ARG A 268 8.69 -25.36 -3.25
N GLY A 269 8.47 -24.61 -4.33
CA GLY A 269 7.45 -24.90 -5.34
C GLY A 269 6.04 -24.44 -4.99
N LYS A 270 5.82 -23.83 -3.82
CA LYS A 270 4.52 -23.26 -3.41
C LYS A 270 4.48 -21.75 -3.52
N PHE A 271 3.29 -21.26 -3.83
CA PHE A 271 2.93 -19.86 -4.02
C PHE A 271 1.76 -19.53 -3.10
N ILE A 272 1.70 -18.29 -2.64
CA ILE A 272 0.62 -17.75 -1.83
C ILE A 272 0.12 -16.50 -2.54
N ALA A 273 -1.14 -16.50 -2.94
CA ALA A 273 -1.82 -15.35 -3.52
C ALA A 273 -2.86 -14.80 -2.53
N PHE A 274 -2.83 -13.48 -2.34
CA PHE A 274 -3.77 -12.73 -1.54
C PHE A 274 -4.65 -11.93 -2.49
N VAL A 275 -5.96 -12.18 -2.46
CA VAL A 275 -6.95 -11.40 -3.21
C VAL A 275 -7.76 -10.58 -2.22
N SER A 276 -7.82 -9.25 -2.39
CA SER A 276 -8.52 -8.37 -1.47
C SER A 276 -9.29 -7.26 -2.18
N ALA A 277 -10.43 -6.87 -1.60
CA ALA A 277 -11.24 -5.73 -2.04
C ALA A 277 -12.05 -5.17 -0.85
N GLU A 278 -12.56 -3.95 -0.97
CA GLU A 278 -13.59 -3.47 -0.05
C GLU A 278 -14.88 -4.28 -0.27
N ALA A 279 -15.54 -4.70 0.81
CA ALA A 279 -16.74 -5.53 0.69
C ALA A 279 -17.94 -4.69 0.22
N GLU A 280 -18.52 -5.05 -0.91
CA GLU A 280 -19.78 -4.47 -1.40
C GLU A 280 -20.99 -5.33 -1.02
N THR A 281 -20.76 -6.58 -0.61
CA THR A 281 -21.76 -7.58 -0.19
C THR A 281 -21.28 -8.36 1.05
N ASP A 282 -22.05 -9.36 1.46
CA ASP A 282 -21.69 -10.31 2.52
C ASP A 282 -21.07 -11.63 1.98
N ASN A 283 -20.86 -11.73 0.66
CA ASN A 283 -20.41 -12.96 0.01
C ASN A 283 -18.99 -12.80 -0.59
N PRO A 284 -17.92 -13.03 0.21
CA PRO A 284 -16.55 -12.85 -0.24
C PRO A 284 -16.18 -13.73 -1.44
N GLN A 285 -16.74 -14.95 -1.54
CA GLN A 285 -16.45 -15.86 -2.63
C GLN A 285 -16.90 -15.30 -3.98
N SER A 286 -18.11 -14.72 -4.01
CA SER A 286 -18.64 -14.11 -5.23
C SER A 286 -17.89 -12.83 -5.62
N GLU A 287 -17.55 -12.01 -4.63
CA GLU A 287 -16.88 -10.73 -4.87
C GLU A 287 -15.44 -10.90 -5.35
N LEU A 288 -14.71 -11.85 -4.78
CA LEU A 288 -13.30 -12.08 -5.09
C LEU A 288 -13.09 -12.97 -6.31
N LYS A 289 -14.17 -13.54 -6.88
CA LYS A 289 -14.11 -14.45 -8.03
C LYS A 289 -13.27 -13.91 -9.20
N PRO A 290 -13.40 -12.64 -9.64
CA PRO A 290 -12.56 -12.11 -10.72
C PRO A 290 -11.06 -12.23 -10.44
N GLY A 291 -10.60 -11.99 -9.21
CA GLY A 291 -9.19 -12.13 -8.83
C GLY A 291 -8.77 -13.60 -8.69
N ILE A 292 -9.66 -14.45 -8.17
CA ILE A 292 -9.43 -15.91 -8.05
C ILE A 292 -9.32 -16.58 -9.42
N ASP A 293 -10.13 -16.17 -10.39
CA ASP A 293 -10.11 -16.72 -11.75
C ASP A 293 -8.77 -16.45 -12.46
N LEU A 294 -8.02 -15.43 -12.05
CA LEU A 294 -6.68 -15.16 -12.57
C LEU A 294 -5.63 -16.16 -12.07
N LEU A 295 -5.88 -16.83 -10.94
CA LEU A 295 -4.87 -17.64 -10.26
C LEU A 295 -4.58 -18.97 -10.96
N GLY A 296 -5.48 -19.49 -11.79
CA GLY A 296 -5.36 -20.84 -12.34
C GLY A 296 -5.80 -21.90 -11.32
N SER A 297 -5.10 -23.04 -11.24
CA SER A 297 -5.44 -24.08 -10.26
C SER A 297 -4.99 -23.70 -8.85
N VAL A 298 -5.90 -23.79 -7.89
CA VAL A 298 -5.66 -23.47 -6.48
C VAL A 298 -5.74 -24.77 -5.67
N ASP A 299 -4.73 -25.00 -4.81
CA ASP A 299 -4.65 -26.18 -3.95
C ASP A 299 -5.62 -26.06 -2.77
N GLU A 300 -5.63 -24.87 -2.14
CA GLU A 300 -6.45 -24.55 -0.97
C GLU A 300 -6.77 -23.05 -0.98
N ILE A 301 -7.96 -22.68 -0.50
CA ILE A 301 -8.37 -21.27 -0.39
C ILE A 301 -9.04 -20.99 0.95
N LEU A 302 -8.59 -19.93 1.61
CA LEU A 302 -9.11 -19.46 2.88
C LEU A 302 -9.75 -18.09 2.66
N TYR A 303 -11.04 -17.98 2.93
CA TYR A 303 -11.76 -16.71 2.86
C TYR A 303 -11.88 -16.10 4.24
N ASP A 304 -11.69 -14.78 4.30
CA ASP A 304 -11.84 -13.98 5.51
C ASP A 304 -12.56 -12.66 5.21
N ILE A 305 -13.29 -12.15 6.20
CA ILE A 305 -13.91 -10.84 6.15
C ILE A 305 -13.73 -10.17 7.50
N TYR A 306 -13.25 -8.93 7.49
CA TYR A 306 -13.09 -8.16 8.71
C TYR A 306 -13.64 -6.74 8.56
N ASP A 307 -14.09 -6.20 9.69
CA ASP A 307 -14.60 -4.85 9.81
C ASP A 307 -13.46 -3.84 9.90
N ARG A 308 -13.64 -2.70 9.24
CA ARG A 308 -12.71 -1.56 9.32
C ARG A 308 -13.26 -0.50 10.25
N TYR A 309 -12.38 0.05 11.06
CA TYR A 309 -12.68 1.08 12.04
C TYR A 309 -11.73 2.27 11.91
N GLU A 310 -12.23 3.43 12.27
CA GLU A 310 -11.43 4.65 12.45
C GLU A 310 -11.75 5.31 13.81
N PRO A 311 -10.80 6.05 14.41
CA PRO A 311 -11.04 6.81 15.63
C PRO A 311 -12.12 7.86 15.46
N VAL A 312 -12.96 8.03 16.48
CA VAL A 312 -13.92 9.14 16.60
C VAL A 312 -13.69 9.99 17.86
N ASN A 313 -12.70 9.62 18.68
CA ASN A 313 -12.33 10.40 19.85
C ASN A 313 -11.49 11.63 19.47
N GLU A 314 -11.41 12.59 20.40
CA GLU A 314 -10.49 13.72 20.31
C GLU A 314 -9.25 13.44 21.18
N PRO A 315 -8.09 13.08 20.60
CA PRO A 315 -6.90 12.70 21.38
C PRO A 315 -6.38 13.81 22.30
N SER A 316 -6.70 15.07 22.01
CA SER A 316 -6.38 16.23 22.86
C SER A 316 -7.15 16.24 24.18
N LEU A 317 -8.32 15.59 24.24
CA LEU A 317 -9.18 15.54 25.43
C LEU A 317 -8.87 14.33 26.31
N ASP A 318 -8.62 13.16 25.71
CA ASP A 318 -8.49 11.89 26.43
C ASP A 318 -7.08 11.27 26.43
N ASN A 319 -6.15 11.80 25.61
CA ASN A 319 -4.81 11.26 25.39
C ASN A 319 -4.78 9.81 24.87
N CYS A 320 -5.84 9.36 24.21
CA CYS A 320 -5.92 8.09 23.50
C CYS A 320 -5.67 8.28 22.01
N PHE A 321 -4.70 7.57 21.46
CA PHE A 321 -4.35 7.60 20.04
C PHE A 321 -4.65 6.23 19.43
N VAL A 322 -5.80 6.12 18.76
CA VAL A 322 -6.27 4.87 18.17
C VAL A 322 -5.94 4.85 16.68
N THR A 323 -5.35 3.77 16.19
CA THR A 323 -5.02 3.61 14.77
C THR A 323 -6.28 3.32 13.94
N THR A 324 -6.19 3.55 12.64
CA THR A 324 -7.21 3.09 11.68
C THR A 324 -6.94 1.63 11.30
N SER A 325 -8.00 0.83 11.08
CA SER A 325 -7.84 -0.52 10.54
C SER A 325 -7.21 -0.50 9.15
N TYR A 326 -6.37 -1.50 8.85
CA TYR A 326 -5.82 -1.71 7.52
C TYR A 326 -6.91 -1.73 6.45
N ASP A 327 -6.63 -1.12 5.30
CA ASP A 327 -7.55 -1.10 4.17
C ASP A 327 -7.34 -2.31 3.22
N ALA A 328 -8.06 -2.32 2.11
CA ALA A 328 -7.98 -3.40 1.12
C ALA A 328 -6.72 -3.33 0.25
N THR A 329 -5.97 -2.23 0.27
CA THR A 329 -4.82 -2.02 -0.61
C THR A 329 -3.68 -2.97 -0.27
N THR A 330 -2.91 -3.37 -1.28
CA THR A 330 -1.75 -4.28 -1.14
C THR A 330 -0.43 -3.52 -1.00
N HIS A 331 -0.50 -2.26 -0.54
CA HIS A 331 0.66 -1.40 -0.28
C HIS A 331 0.45 -0.59 1.01
N PHE A 332 1.50 0.08 1.49
CA PHE A 332 1.52 0.64 2.86
C PHE A 332 1.36 2.16 2.95
N GLU A 333 1.11 2.89 1.86
CA GLU A 333 1.11 4.36 1.91
C GLU A 333 0.04 4.93 2.86
N THR A 334 -1.16 4.35 2.91
CA THR A 334 -2.22 4.78 3.84
C THR A 334 -1.85 4.47 5.30
N THR A 335 -1.27 3.28 5.53
CA THR A 335 -0.82 2.85 6.86
C THR A 335 0.28 3.75 7.42
N VAL A 336 1.34 4.02 6.66
CA VAL A 336 2.45 4.84 7.16
C VAL A 336 2.03 6.29 7.36
N THR A 337 1.11 6.80 6.54
CA THR A 337 0.51 8.12 6.74
C THR A 337 -0.21 8.21 8.10
N ASP A 338 -1.01 7.20 8.46
CA ASP A 338 -1.67 7.13 9.77
C ASP A 338 -0.66 7.15 10.93
N VAL A 339 0.42 6.37 10.81
CA VAL A 339 1.50 6.32 11.81
C VAL A 339 2.22 7.67 11.96
N LEU A 340 2.57 8.33 10.86
CA LEU A 340 3.28 9.62 10.89
C LEU A 340 2.39 10.74 11.43
N ASN A 341 1.12 10.79 11.02
CA ASN A 341 0.14 11.73 11.57
C ASN A 341 0.00 11.54 13.08
N MET A 342 -0.11 10.28 13.53
CA MET A 342 -0.19 9.96 14.94
C MET A 342 1.07 10.36 15.71
N TYR A 343 2.26 10.12 15.15
CA TYR A 343 3.51 10.57 15.73
C TYR A 343 3.53 12.10 15.91
N THR A 344 3.07 12.85 14.91
CA THR A 344 2.98 14.32 15.01
C THR A 344 1.96 14.76 16.05
N MET A 345 0.79 14.12 16.14
CA MET A 345 -0.19 14.42 17.20
C MET A 345 0.36 14.13 18.60
N ILE A 346 1.11 13.04 18.77
CA ILE A 346 1.68 12.65 20.06
C ILE A 346 2.82 13.58 20.47
N THR A 347 3.70 13.94 19.54
CA THR A 347 4.98 14.60 19.86
C THR A 347 5.00 16.10 19.57
N GLY A 348 4.06 16.60 18.77
CA GLY A 348 4.07 17.95 18.22
C GLY A 348 5.15 18.17 17.15
N LYS A 349 5.79 17.10 16.65
CA LYS A 349 6.92 17.18 15.70
C LYS A 349 6.59 16.43 14.41
N THR A 350 6.99 17.01 13.28
CA THR A 350 7.01 16.33 11.99
C THR A 350 8.33 15.57 11.83
N VAL A 351 8.27 14.33 11.34
CA VAL A 351 9.46 13.54 11.07
C VAL A 351 10.09 13.99 9.75
N ASP A 352 11.39 14.30 9.77
CA ASP A 352 12.14 14.54 8.54
C ASP A 352 12.57 13.20 7.94
N LEU A 353 11.97 12.86 6.79
CA LEU A 353 12.22 11.63 6.04
C LEU A 353 13.21 11.83 4.87
N SER A 354 14.01 12.90 4.91
CA SER A 354 15.19 13.04 4.05
C SER A 354 16.25 12.01 4.47
N VAL A 355 16.25 10.88 3.77
CA VAL A 355 17.15 9.74 4.03
C VAL A 355 17.94 9.36 2.79
N ASP A 356 19.13 8.81 2.99
CA ASP A 356 19.87 8.12 1.94
C ASP A 356 19.18 6.78 1.63
N LEU A 357 18.59 6.69 0.44
CA LEU A 357 17.87 5.50 -0.01
C LEU A 357 18.79 4.30 -0.27
N SER A 358 20.11 4.49 -0.37
CA SER A 358 21.06 3.37 -0.53
C SER A 358 21.06 2.40 0.67
N ALA A 359 20.61 2.86 1.84
CA ALA A 359 20.62 2.11 3.09
C ALA A 359 19.55 1.00 3.20
N ALA A 360 18.55 0.95 2.29
CA ALA A 360 17.74 -0.26 2.13
C ALA A 360 18.21 -1.00 0.87
N SER A 361 19.13 -1.94 1.08
CA SER A 361 19.61 -2.85 0.04
C SER A 361 18.59 -3.98 -0.19
N ALA A 362 18.43 -4.38 -1.45
CA ALA A 362 17.84 -5.67 -1.75
C ALA A 362 18.88 -6.74 -1.37
N ALA A 363 18.43 -7.87 -0.82
CA ALA A 363 19.32 -9.01 -0.61
C ALA A 363 19.89 -9.44 -1.97
N GLU A 364 21.22 -9.58 -2.06
CA GLU A 364 21.85 -10.20 -3.23
C GLU A 364 21.31 -11.64 -3.35
N GLU A 365 20.88 -12.02 -4.56
CA GLU A 365 20.46 -13.40 -4.82
C GLU A 365 21.68 -14.31 -4.65
N TYR A 366 21.68 -15.13 -3.59
CA TYR A 366 22.62 -16.23 -3.41
C TYR A 366 22.10 -17.52 -4.02
#